data_AF-A0A135UGQ6-F1
#
_entry.id   AF-A0A135UGQ6-F1
#
_cell.length_a   1.000
_cell.length_b   1.000
_cell.length_c   1.000
_cell.angle_alpha   90.00
_cell.angle_beta   90.00
_cell.angle_gamma   90.00
#
_symmetry.space_group_name_H-M   'P 1'
#
loop_
_entity.id
_entity.type
_entity.pdbx_description
1 polymer ?
#
loop_
_entity_poly.entity_id
_entity_poly.type
_entity_poly.pdbx_seq_one_letter_code
_entity_poly.pdbx_strand_id
1 'polypeptide(L)'
;MPKNFKVLVRLFNASPFEIISTKCRLEWDTNAKDAVGPHWSVKFTSRIATIAIHPLWQRDVKLLTLALQYAVILRTQDTRPWLFSRPDDTLFLKTFEQVIGEMRDTPIAEVHEEVRSRLKRDRKVIPMFSEFLLSLETIQESRPTTTIHDRSKRVYPVGVVDAKAVIDALDATDNLGIEAQFMKAEQAGGSPSRPAVEVYTSAEFRPEVEAEPALEVTENERINQDNAELKAQLQQLQEDNRQLRRQHKRDEHKLQKYKRQSKRQLKGNGRLEDKLQLRKQHSQPQLIKQEVALPEAESTTTVDETVKSLIKDAFKDGEEASARRHQEVMKSISDLRQTHAEPSRKRARSNSLGAFHTSDHDAPRHGLHQ
;
A
#
# COMPACT_ATOMS: atom_id res chain seq x y z
N MET A 1 -8.02 11.30 -1.58
CA MET A 1 -7.25 10.37 -0.73
C MET A 1 -8.03 9.06 -0.64
N PRO A 2 -7.43 7.88 -0.86
CA PRO A 2 -8.12 6.59 -0.74
C PRO A 2 -8.76 6.46 0.65
N LYS A 3 -10.01 5.94 0.73
CA LYS A 3 -10.74 5.80 2.02
C LYS A 3 -9.93 5.01 3.06
N ASN A 4 -9.16 4.03 2.59
CA ASN A 4 -8.33 3.13 3.39
C ASN A 4 -7.15 3.83 4.10
N PHE A 5 -6.74 5.02 3.67
CA PHE A 5 -5.67 5.77 4.34
C PHE A 5 -6.07 6.24 5.74
N LYS A 6 -7.36 6.53 5.93
CA LYS A 6 -7.87 6.96 7.24
C LYS A 6 -7.69 5.88 8.31
N VAL A 7 -7.66 4.60 7.93
CA VAL A 7 -7.45 3.48 8.85
C VAL A 7 -6.04 3.54 9.44
N LEU A 8 -5.02 3.67 8.58
CA LEU A 8 -3.61 3.75 8.99
C LEU A 8 -3.37 4.95 9.93
N VAL A 9 -3.90 6.12 9.57
CA VAL A 9 -3.78 7.33 10.39
C VAL A 9 -4.43 7.15 11.76
N ARG A 10 -5.61 6.51 11.83
CA ARG A 10 -6.32 6.29 13.11
C ARG A 10 -5.65 5.26 14.01
N LEU A 11 -5.06 4.21 13.42
CA LEU A 11 -4.47 3.11 14.19
C LEU A 11 -3.05 3.42 14.66
N PHE A 12 -2.23 4.02 13.80
CA PHE A 12 -0.80 4.23 14.05
C PHE A 12 -0.43 5.69 14.31
N ASN A 13 -1.39 6.63 14.20
CA ASN A 13 -1.11 8.06 14.20
C ASN A 13 -0.04 8.47 13.16
N ALA A 14 0.07 7.68 12.08
CA ALA A 14 1.08 7.84 11.04
C ALA A 14 0.43 7.86 9.67
N SER A 15 0.93 8.73 8.80
CA SER A 15 0.54 8.78 7.40
C SER A 15 1.00 7.51 6.69
N PRO A 16 0.23 6.95 5.73
CA PRO A 16 0.70 5.83 4.90
C PRO A 16 2.05 6.15 4.23
N PHE A 17 2.25 7.41 3.84
CA PHE A 17 3.50 7.91 3.26
C PHE A 17 4.68 7.90 4.25
N GLU A 18 4.45 7.94 5.55
CA GLU A 18 5.50 7.80 6.57
C GLU A 18 5.86 6.33 6.77
N ILE A 19 4.87 5.44 6.73
CA ILE A 19 5.06 3.99 6.85
C ILE A 19 5.86 3.47 5.65
N ILE A 20 5.43 3.83 4.43
CA ILE A 20 6.15 3.51 3.19
C ILE A 20 7.05 4.69 2.83
N SER A 21 8.12 4.84 3.60
CA SER A 21 9.12 5.90 3.42
C SER A 21 10.55 5.38 3.55
N THR A 22 11.49 6.16 3.03
CA THR A 22 12.93 5.93 3.21
C THR A 22 13.34 5.91 4.68
N LYS A 23 12.63 6.62 5.57
CA LYS A 23 12.83 6.57 7.03
C LYS A 23 12.58 5.17 7.58
N CYS A 24 11.54 4.51 7.08
CA CYS A 24 11.20 3.12 7.37
C CYS A 24 11.91 2.13 6.42
N ARG A 25 12.87 2.59 5.60
CA ARG A 25 13.56 1.79 4.58
C ARG A 25 12.63 1.06 3.62
N LEU A 26 11.43 1.59 3.40
CA LEU A 26 10.46 1.06 2.46
C LEU A 26 10.27 2.07 1.34
N GLU A 27 10.24 1.61 0.10
CA GLU A 27 9.83 2.43 -1.03
C GLU A 27 8.79 1.70 -1.84
N TRP A 28 8.02 2.44 -2.62
CA TRP A 28 7.10 1.81 -3.56
C TRP A 28 7.88 1.12 -4.68
N ASP A 29 7.53 -0.12 -5.02
CA ASP A 29 8.11 -0.79 -6.20
C ASP A 29 7.64 -0.12 -7.50
N THR A 30 8.49 0.75 -8.06
CA THR A 30 8.26 1.42 -9.36
C THR A 30 8.61 0.54 -10.56
N ASN A 31 9.33 -0.56 -10.35
CA ASN A 31 9.95 -1.34 -11.42
C ASN A 31 9.21 -2.65 -11.72
N ALA A 32 8.34 -3.11 -10.83
CA ALA A 32 7.49 -4.26 -11.10
C ALA A 32 6.72 -4.04 -12.40
N LYS A 33 7.03 -4.83 -13.44
CA LYS A 33 6.32 -4.82 -14.73
C LYS A 33 4.83 -5.13 -14.56
N ASP A 34 4.46 -5.75 -13.44
CA ASP A 34 3.10 -6.02 -12.98
C ASP A 34 2.53 -4.97 -12.02
N ALA A 35 3.28 -3.89 -11.73
CA ALA A 35 2.73 -2.66 -11.14
C ALA A 35 1.91 -1.92 -12.22
N VAL A 36 0.88 -2.60 -12.72
CA VAL A 36 -0.20 -2.02 -13.52
C VAL A 36 -1.04 -1.20 -12.55
N GLY A 37 -0.52 -0.06 -12.12
CA GLY A 37 -1.25 0.85 -11.27
C GLY A 37 -0.41 2.05 -10.83
N PRO A 38 -1.04 3.23 -10.73
CA PRO A 38 -0.41 4.38 -10.10
C PRO A 38 0.08 4.03 -8.69
N HIS A 39 1.09 4.76 -8.21
CA HIS A 39 1.48 4.74 -6.80
C HIS A 39 0.22 4.74 -5.93
N TRP A 40 0.18 3.89 -4.91
CA TRP A 40 -1.00 3.77 -4.03
C TRP A 40 -2.27 3.30 -4.76
N SER A 41 -2.14 2.27 -5.60
CA SER A 41 -3.29 1.62 -6.24
C SER A 41 -4.35 1.19 -5.22
N VAL A 42 -5.63 1.21 -5.61
CA VAL A 42 -6.75 0.80 -4.74
C VAL A 42 -6.51 -0.59 -4.13
N LYS A 43 -5.96 -1.52 -4.92
CA LYS A 43 -5.64 -2.88 -4.47
C LYS A 43 -4.57 -2.89 -3.38
N PHE A 44 -3.47 -2.15 -3.56
CA PHE A 44 -2.43 -2.05 -2.53
C PHE A 44 -2.96 -1.38 -1.26
N THR A 45 -3.63 -0.24 -1.40
CA THR A 45 -4.12 0.53 -0.25
C THR A 45 -5.17 -0.24 0.55
N SER A 46 -6.01 -1.04 -0.11
CA SER A 46 -6.92 -1.97 0.55
C SER A 46 -6.17 -3.03 1.34
N ARG A 47 -5.15 -3.66 0.76
CA ARG A 47 -4.36 -4.69 1.43
C ARG A 47 -3.59 -4.16 2.63
N ILE A 48 -2.91 -3.03 2.49
CA ILE A 48 -2.21 -2.42 3.63
C ILE A 48 -3.20 -2.04 4.74
N ALA A 49 -4.41 -1.57 4.42
CA ALA A 49 -5.42 -1.31 5.45
C ALA A 49 -5.92 -2.60 6.13
N THR A 50 -6.08 -3.70 5.37
CA THR A 50 -6.38 -5.03 5.93
C THR A 50 -5.28 -5.53 6.85
N ILE A 51 -4.01 -5.37 6.45
CA ILE A 51 -2.87 -5.73 7.31
C ILE A 51 -2.92 -4.86 8.57
N ALA A 52 -3.04 -3.55 8.43
CA ALA A 52 -2.98 -2.57 9.52
C ALA A 52 -3.93 -2.83 10.70
N ILE A 53 -5.13 -3.37 10.43
CA ILE A 53 -6.14 -3.64 11.47
C ILE A 53 -5.82 -4.89 12.30
N HIS A 54 -4.85 -5.71 11.88
CA HIS A 54 -4.56 -6.97 12.55
C HIS A 54 -3.97 -6.77 13.95
N PRO A 55 -4.44 -7.49 14.98
CA PRO A 55 -4.04 -7.27 16.38
C PRO A 55 -2.56 -7.59 16.66
N LEU A 56 -1.93 -8.43 15.83
CA LEU A 56 -0.50 -8.82 15.96
C LEU A 56 0.45 -7.63 16.09
N TRP A 57 0.13 -6.48 15.48
CA TRP A 57 1.00 -5.30 15.51
C TRP A 57 0.95 -4.54 16.84
N GLN A 58 -0.08 -4.75 17.67
CA GLN A 58 -0.29 -4.00 18.91
C GLN A 58 -0.27 -2.46 18.72
N ARG A 59 -0.71 -1.98 17.55
CA ARG A 59 -0.61 -0.58 17.11
C ARG A 59 0.83 -0.04 16.99
N ASP A 60 1.84 -0.91 16.94
CA ASP A 60 3.23 -0.54 16.65
C ASP A 60 3.51 -0.57 15.14
N VAL A 61 3.77 0.62 14.60
CA VAL A 61 4.12 0.82 13.19
C VAL A 61 5.45 0.16 12.82
N LYS A 62 6.37 -0.01 13.77
CA LYS A 62 7.68 -0.63 13.53
C LYS A 62 7.54 -2.12 13.28
N LEU A 63 6.64 -2.82 13.99
CA LEU A 63 6.34 -4.23 13.73
C LEU A 63 5.75 -4.44 12.33
N LEU A 64 4.79 -3.58 11.94
CA LEU A 64 4.23 -3.61 10.58
C LEU A 64 5.32 -3.37 9.53
N THR A 65 6.18 -2.38 9.76
CA THR A 65 7.31 -2.06 8.86
C THR A 65 8.27 -3.23 8.75
N LEU A 66 8.62 -3.86 9.86
CA LEU A 66 9.49 -5.03 9.92
C LEU A 66 8.89 -6.19 9.10
N ALA A 67 7.60 -6.48 9.28
CA ALA A 67 6.92 -7.54 8.51
C ALA A 67 6.94 -7.26 6.99
N LEU A 68 6.72 -6.01 6.57
CA LEU A 68 6.80 -5.63 5.16
C LEU A 68 8.23 -5.75 4.61
N GLN A 69 9.23 -5.31 5.38
CA GLN A 69 10.64 -5.48 5.00
C GLN A 69 10.99 -6.96 4.86
N TYR A 70 10.58 -7.78 5.83
CA TYR A 70 10.81 -9.23 5.84
C TYR A 70 10.23 -9.90 4.58
N ALA A 71 8.98 -9.58 4.24
CA ALA A 71 8.32 -10.09 3.03
C ALA A 71 9.11 -9.75 1.76
N VAL A 72 9.60 -8.51 1.64
CA VAL A 72 10.42 -8.08 0.49
C VAL A 72 11.76 -8.82 0.47
N ILE A 73 12.44 -8.96 1.61
CA ILE A 73 13.73 -9.68 1.71
C ILE A 73 13.55 -11.13 1.27
N LEU A 74 12.52 -11.83 1.75
CA LEU A 74 12.22 -13.20 1.33
C LEU A 74 11.95 -13.30 -0.17
N ARG A 75 11.10 -12.42 -0.72
CA ARG A 75 10.78 -12.41 -2.16
C ARG A 75 12.01 -12.17 -3.04
N THR A 76 12.93 -11.36 -2.55
CA THR A 76 14.10 -10.93 -3.32
C THR A 76 15.36 -11.74 -3.04
N GLN A 77 15.30 -12.64 -2.07
CA GLN A 77 16.45 -13.38 -1.53
C GLN A 77 17.62 -12.42 -1.24
N ASP A 78 17.31 -11.26 -0.66
CA ASP A 78 18.30 -10.23 -0.37
C ASP A 78 19.14 -10.65 0.83
N THR A 79 20.40 -11.02 0.58
CA THR A 79 21.35 -11.43 1.62
C THR A 79 22.13 -10.24 2.18
N ARG A 80 21.95 -9.02 1.68
CA ARG A 80 22.66 -7.85 2.22
C ARG A 80 22.39 -7.70 3.72
N PRO A 81 23.35 -7.16 4.50
CA PRO A 81 23.15 -6.91 5.93
C PRO A 81 21.85 -6.13 6.19
N TRP A 82 20.88 -6.79 6.81
CA TRP A 82 19.60 -6.17 7.10
C TRP A 82 19.80 -5.13 8.19
N LEU A 83 19.48 -3.88 7.87
CA LEU A 83 19.57 -2.77 8.81
C LEU A 83 18.32 -2.74 9.70
N PHE A 84 18.24 -3.77 10.53
CA PHE A 84 17.18 -4.04 11.47
C PHE A 84 17.03 -2.89 12.47
N SER A 85 15.80 -2.45 12.66
CA SER A 85 15.45 -1.47 13.69
C SER A 85 14.51 -2.14 14.66
N ARG A 86 15.02 -2.48 15.84
CA ARG A 86 14.26 -3.20 16.86
C ARG A 86 12.97 -2.45 17.24
N PRO A 87 11.77 -3.05 17.09
CA PRO A 87 10.50 -2.42 17.46
C PRO A 87 10.35 -2.19 18.97
N ASP A 88 10.60 -3.24 19.74
CA ASP A 88 10.43 -3.31 21.20
C ASP A 88 11.61 -4.01 21.89
N ASP A 89 11.54 -4.20 23.21
CA ASP A 89 12.59 -4.86 23.99
C ASP A 89 12.32 -6.34 24.29
N THR A 90 11.45 -6.98 23.51
CA THR A 90 11.15 -8.40 23.67
C THR A 90 12.39 -9.26 23.47
N LEU A 91 12.46 -10.37 24.21
CA LEU A 91 13.60 -11.28 24.12
C LEU A 91 13.80 -11.80 22.70
N PHE A 92 12.71 -12.12 21.99
CA PHE A 92 12.77 -12.55 20.60
C PHE A 92 13.43 -11.53 19.70
N LEU A 93 13.01 -10.25 19.71
CA LEU A 93 13.58 -9.23 18.83
C LEU A 93 15.02 -8.85 19.22
N LYS A 94 15.39 -8.97 20.49
CA LYS A 94 16.80 -8.84 20.95
C LYS A 94 17.67 -9.97 20.41
N THR A 95 17.22 -11.22 20.54
CA THR A 95 17.92 -12.37 19.94
C THR A 95 17.99 -12.23 18.43
N PHE A 96 16.91 -11.76 17.78
CA PHE A 96 16.85 -11.53 16.35
C PHE A 96 17.91 -10.53 15.87
N GLU A 97 17.99 -9.36 16.52
CA GLU A 97 19.01 -8.36 16.24
C GLU A 97 20.44 -8.90 16.40
N GLN A 98 20.69 -9.68 17.47
CA GLN A 98 21.97 -10.30 17.71
C GLN A 98 22.35 -11.28 16.58
N VAL A 99 21.44 -12.18 16.20
CA VAL A 99 21.70 -13.19 15.16
C VAL A 99 21.93 -12.54 13.80
N ILE A 100 21.18 -11.48 13.44
CA ILE A 100 21.46 -10.69 12.22
C ILE A 100 22.90 -10.14 12.24
N GLY A 101 23.36 -9.66 13.40
CA GLY A 101 24.71 -9.09 13.54
C GLY A 101 25.83 -10.12 13.36
N GLU A 102 25.59 -11.37 13.78
CA GLU A 102 26.50 -12.50 13.72
C GLU A 102 26.47 -13.20 12.34
N MET A 103 25.28 -13.46 11.79
CA MET A 103 25.05 -14.17 10.54
C MET A 103 24.87 -13.20 9.37
N ARG A 104 25.98 -12.56 8.98
CA ARG A 104 25.99 -11.67 7.82
C ARG A 104 25.96 -12.47 6.52
N ASP A 105 25.32 -11.90 5.50
CA ASP A 105 25.23 -12.49 4.16
C ASP A 105 24.48 -13.83 4.08
N THR A 106 23.71 -14.17 5.13
CA THR A 106 22.90 -15.38 5.21
C THR A 106 21.44 -15.09 4.82
N PRO A 107 20.72 -16.02 4.15
CA PRO A 107 19.29 -15.87 3.91
C PRO A 107 18.50 -15.64 5.20
N ILE A 108 17.51 -14.75 5.14
CA ILE A 108 16.79 -14.31 6.36
C ILE A 108 16.01 -15.45 7.05
N ALA A 109 15.56 -16.45 6.29
CA ALA A 109 14.89 -17.63 6.84
C ALA A 109 15.81 -18.44 7.75
N GLU A 110 17.07 -18.64 7.35
CA GLU A 110 18.08 -19.34 8.17
C GLU A 110 18.44 -18.53 9.42
N VAL A 111 18.50 -17.19 9.31
CA VAL A 111 18.66 -16.29 10.46
C VAL A 111 17.50 -16.48 11.45
N HIS A 112 16.26 -16.52 10.98
CA HIS A 112 15.10 -16.73 11.83
C HIS A 112 15.05 -18.14 12.45
N GLU A 113 15.45 -19.17 11.71
CA GLU A 113 15.59 -20.52 12.23
C GLU A 113 16.59 -20.60 13.39
N GLU A 114 17.75 -19.93 13.27
CA GLU A 114 18.75 -19.86 14.33
C GLU A 114 18.20 -19.10 15.56
N VAL A 115 17.46 -18.01 15.36
CA VAL A 115 16.78 -17.29 16.47
C VAL A 115 15.83 -18.22 17.21
N ARG A 116 14.99 -18.98 16.48
CA ARG A 116 14.09 -19.96 17.09
C ARG A 116 14.87 -21.06 17.82
N SER A 117 15.98 -21.52 17.25
CA SER A 117 16.85 -22.53 17.86
C SER A 117 17.46 -22.07 19.18
N ARG A 118 17.91 -20.81 19.27
CA ARG A 118 18.41 -20.20 20.52
C ARG A 118 17.31 -20.11 21.58
N LEU A 119 16.13 -19.62 21.21
CA LEU A 119 15.00 -19.53 22.15
C LEU A 119 14.57 -20.92 22.66
N LYS A 120 14.53 -21.93 21.79
CA LYS A 120 14.23 -23.31 22.18
C LYS A 120 15.28 -23.87 23.15
N ARG A 121 16.57 -23.67 22.85
CA ARG A 121 17.70 -24.10 23.69
C ARG A 121 17.61 -23.49 25.10
N ASP A 122 17.24 -22.22 25.17
CA ASP A 122 17.10 -21.47 26.43
C ASP A 122 15.73 -21.67 27.11
N ARG A 123 14.89 -22.58 26.57
CA ARG A 123 13.52 -22.87 27.03
C ARG A 123 12.64 -21.62 27.14
N LYS A 124 12.81 -20.69 26.21
CA LYS A 124 12.04 -19.44 26.13
C LYS A 124 10.81 -19.63 25.26
N VAL A 125 9.75 -18.90 25.59
CA VAL A 125 8.51 -18.90 24.82
C VAL A 125 8.77 -18.23 23.47
N ILE A 126 8.38 -18.92 22.40
CA ILE A 126 8.40 -18.37 21.04
C ILE A 126 7.16 -17.50 20.87
N PRO A 127 7.30 -16.21 20.52
CA PRO A 127 6.15 -15.33 20.36
C PRO A 127 5.37 -15.66 19.09
N MET A 128 4.08 -15.34 19.07
CA MET A 128 3.20 -15.48 17.89
C MET A 128 3.76 -14.77 16.65
N PHE A 129 4.48 -13.66 16.85
CA PHE A 129 5.15 -12.96 15.75
C PHE A 129 6.18 -13.84 15.01
N SER A 130 6.89 -14.73 15.72
CA SER A 130 7.81 -15.68 15.10
C SER A 130 7.06 -16.76 14.29
N GLU A 131 5.89 -17.21 14.75
CA GLU A 131 5.04 -18.13 13.97
C GLU A 131 4.49 -17.46 12.70
N PHE A 132 4.19 -16.17 12.76
CA PHE A 132 3.84 -15.37 11.59
C PHE A 132 4.98 -15.29 10.58
N LEU A 133 6.22 -15.03 11.03
CA LEU A 133 7.38 -15.02 10.12
C LEU A 133 7.61 -16.40 9.48
N LEU A 134 7.42 -17.49 10.22
CA LEU A 134 7.54 -18.85 9.69
C LEU A 134 6.48 -19.14 8.61
N SER A 135 5.23 -18.72 8.85
CA SER A 135 4.15 -18.84 7.85
C SER A 135 4.44 -18.03 6.60
N LEU A 136 5.03 -16.84 6.77
CA LEU A 136 5.46 -15.98 5.67
C LEU A 136 6.59 -16.61 4.83
N GLU A 137 7.53 -17.31 5.45
CA GLU A 137 8.57 -18.11 4.77
C GLU A 137 7.95 -19.20 3.90
N THR A 138 7.07 -20.03 4.47
CA THR A 138 6.39 -21.12 3.74
C THR A 138 5.61 -20.61 2.54
N ILE A 139 4.90 -19.48 2.67
CA ILE A 139 4.16 -18.88 1.56
C ILE A 139 5.10 -18.40 0.45
N GLN A 140 6.27 -17.87 0.82
CA GLN A 140 7.20 -17.27 -0.14
C GLN A 140 8.04 -18.32 -0.88
N GLU A 141 8.30 -19.49 -0.30
CA GLU A 141 8.94 -20.63 -0.99
C GLU A 141 8.20 -21.06 -2.26
N SER A 142 6.87 -20.93 -2.27
CA SER A 142 6.03 -21.27 -3.43
C SER A 142 6.04 -20.23 -4.55
N ARG A 143 6.65 -19.06 -4.35
CA ARG A 143 6.54 -17.90 -5.25
C ARG A 143 7.82 -17.67 -6.04
N PRO A 144 7.72 -17.15 -7.28
CA PRO A 144 8.90 -16.82 -8.06
C PRO A 144 9.71 -15.71 -7.42
N THR A 145 11.01 -15.93 -7.27
CA THR A 145 11.98 -14.94 -6.79
C THR A 145 12.10 -13.80 -7.79
N THR A 146 12.14 -12.56 -7.29
CA THR A 146 12.38 -11.36 -8.10
C THR A 146 13.70 -10.71 -7.72
N THR A 147 14.49 -10.28 -8.69
CA THR A 147 15.76 -9.59 -8.39
C THR A 147 15.56 -8.11 -8.08
N ILE A 148 16.25 -7.60 -7.06
CA ILE A 148 16.34 -6.15 -6.82
C ILE A 148 17.26 -5.55 -7.87
N HIS A 149 16.71 -4.66 -8.72
CA HIS A 149 17.46 -4.00 -9.79
C HIS A 149 18.50 -3.00 -9.28
N ASP A 150 18.28 -2.39 -8.11
CA ASP A 150 19.18 -1.40 -7.53
C ASP A 150 19.58 -1.79 -6.11
N ARG A 151 20.66 -2.58 -6.00
CA ARG A 151 21.23 -2.98 -4.71
C ARG A 151 22.02 -1.86 -4.02
N SER A 152 22.22 -0.70 -4.66
CA SER A 152 22.91 0.43 -4.03
C SER A 152 22.03 1.12 -2.99
N LYS A 153 20.71 1.11 -3.22
CA LYS A 153 19.75 1.71 -2.29
C LYS A 153 19.48 0.77 -1.12
N ARG A 154 19.55 1.32 0.09
CA ARG A 154 19.27 0.63 1.37
C ARG A 154 17.78 0.70 1.74
N VAL A 155 16.93 0.53 0.73
CA VAL A 155 15.46 0.56 0.85
C VAL A 155 14.88 -0.65 0.15
N TYR A 156 13.74 -1.10 0.64
CA TYR A 156 13.07 -2.31 0.18
C TYR A 156 11.83 -1.91 -0.65
N PRO A 157 11.79 -2.26 -1.95
CA PRO A 157 10.66 -1.94 -2.81
C PRO A 157 9.47 -2.85 -2.48
N VAL A 158 8.46 -2.30 -1.81
CA VAL A 158 7.25 -3.01 -1.42
C VAL A 158 6.18 -2.88 -2.50
N GLY A 159 5.54 -4.01 -2.81
CA GLY A 159 4.49 -4.09 -3.82
C GLY A 159 3.23 -4.80 -3.33
N VAL A 160 2.30 -4.97 -4.26
CA VAL A 160 1.02 -5.68 -4.04
C VAL A 160 1.25 -7.16 -3.69
N VAL A 161 2.35 -7.75 -4.18
CA VAL A 161 2.74 -9.14 -3.93
C VAL A 161 3.15 -9.34 -2.47
N ASP A 162 3.97 -8.44 -1.93
CA ASP A 162 4.42 -8.48 -0.53
C ASP A 162 3.25 -8.30 0.43
N ALA A 163 2.41 -7.28 0.19
CA ALA A 163 1.19 -7.09 0.97
C ALA A 163 0.23 -8.29 0.87
N LYS A 164 0.23 -9.03 -0.25
CA LYS A 164 -0.51 -10.29 -0.32
C LYS A 164 0.11 -11.36 0.58
N ALA A 165 1.43 -11.54 0.49
CA ALA A 165 2.14 -12.55 1.27
C ALA A 165 1.90 -12.37 2.76
N VAL A 166 1.97 -11.11 3.23
CA VAL A 166 1.68 -10.76 4.62
C VAL A 166 0.25 -11.13 5.01
N ILE A 167 -0.77 -10.79 4.21
CA ILE A 167 -2.17 -11.18 4.50
C ILE A 167 -2.30 -12.70 4.55
N ASP A 168 -1.79 -13.40 3.54
CA ASP A 168 -1.88 -14.86 3.48
C ASP A 168 -1.19 -15.52 4.69
N ALA A 169 -0.09 -14.93 5.19
CA ALA A 169 0.62 -15.41 6.37
C ALA A 169 -0.13 -15.12 7.67
N LEU A 170 -0.79 -13.96 7.78
CA LEU A 170 -1.67 -13.64 8.91
C LEU A 170 -2.84 -14.62 8.97
N ASP A 171 -3.52 -14.85 7.84
CA ASP A 171 -4.64 -15.78 7.73
C ASP A 171 -4.22 -17.22 8.11
N ALA A 172 -2.98 -17.61 7.79
CA ALA A 172 -2.43 -18.91 8.20
C ALA A 172 -2.16 -18.98 9.71
N THR A 173 -1.79 -17.86 10.34
CA THR A 173 -1.55 -17.77 11.80
C THR A 173 -2.78 -17.47 12.64
N ASP A 174 -3.88 -16.97 12.07
CA ASP A 174 -5.09 -16.60 12.83
C ASP A 174 -5.72 -17.79 13.56
N ASN A 175 -5.49 -19.00 13.08
CA ASN A 175 -5.89 -20.23 13.76
C ASN A 175 -5.09 -20.51 15.05
N LEU A 176 -4.02 -19.76 15.34
CA LEU A 176 -3.17 -19.96 16.52
C LEU A 176 -3.62 -19.13 17.74
N GLY A 177 -4.57 -18.19 17.57
CA GLY A 177 -4.89 -17.18 18.57
C GLY A 177 -6.19 -17.36 19.36
N ILE A 178 -7.19 -18.05 18.82
CA ILE A 178 -8.52 -18.12 19.47
C ILE A 178 -8.59 -19.24 20.53
N GLU A 179 -7.85 -20.34 20.40
CA GLU A 179 -7.96 -21.45 21.36
C GLU A 179 -7.11 -21.28 22.63
N ALA A 180 -5.96 -20.62 22.59
CA ALA A 180 -4.98 -20.72 23.68
C ALA A 180 -5.32 -19.87 24.94
N GLN A 181 -6.06 -18.76 24.80
CA GLN A 181 -6.42 -17.93 25.96
C GLN A 181 -7.69 -18.42 26.67
N PHE A 182 -8.63 -19.05 25.95
CA PHE A 182 -9.82 -19.64 26.55
C PHE A 182 -9.53 -21.00 27.21
N MET A 183 -8.64 -21.82 26.64
CA MET A 183 -8.28 -23.12 27.22
C MET A 183 -7.46 -23.05 28.51
N LYS A 184 -6.74 -21.93 28.77
CA LYS A 184 -6.00 -21.75 30.03
C LYS A 184 -6.88 -21.40 31.23
N ALA A 185 -8.09 -20.89 30.99
CA ALA A 185 -9.06 -20.63 32.07
C ALA A 185 -9.71 -21.93 32.58
N GLU A 186 -9.74 -22.98 31.77
CA GLU A 186 -10.43 -24.24 32.10
C GLU A 186 -9.51 -25.27 32.78
N GLN A 187 -8.19 -25.20 32.55
CA GLN A 187 -7.21 -26.09 33.20
C GLN A 187 -6.67 -25.57 34.54
N ALA A 188 -6.88 -24.30 34.87
CA ALA A 188 -6.68 -23.79 36.23
C ALA A 188 -7.94 -24.10 37.06
N GLY A 189 -8.05 -25.33 37.54
CA GLY A 189 -9.18 -25.89 38.29
C GLY A 189 -9.50 -25.23 39.64
N GLY A 190 -9.64 -23.90 39.67
CA GLY A 190 -10.35 -23.19 40.71
C GLY A 190 -11.81 -23.11 40.32
N SER A 191 -12.63 -24.02 40.81
CA SER A 191 -14.09 -23.87 40.83
C SER A 191 -14.43 -22.45 41.28
N PRO A 192 -14.98 -21.57 40.41
CA PRO A 192 -15.62 -20.37 40.91
C PRO A 192 -16.81 -20.88 41.72
N SER A 193 -16.75 -20.68 43.04
CA SER A 193 -17.90 -20.85 43.91
C SER A 193 -19.05 -20.07 43.28
N ARG A 194 -20.00 -20.80 42.68
CA ARG A 194 -21.27 -20.24 42.23
C ARG A 194 -21.82 -19.39 43.38
N PRO A 195 -22.02 -18.07 43.24
CA PRO A 195 -22.89 -17.38 44.16
C PRO A 195 -24.24 -18.10 44.08
N ALA A 196 -24.77 -18.49 45.24
CA ALA A 196 -26.05 -19.14 45.36
C ALA A 196 -27.09 -18.32 44.59
N VAL A 197 -27.53 -18.85 43.44
CA VAL A 197 -28.68 -18.32 42.72
C VAL A 197 -29.88 -18.73 43.54
N GLU A 198 -30.40 -17.77 44.32
CA GLU A 198 -31.69 -17.90 44.97
C GLU A 198 -32.75 -18.21 43.91
N VAL A 199 -33.29 -19.42 44.03
CA VAL A 199 -34.43 -19.89 43.26
C VAL A 199 -35.63 -19.09 43.72
N TYR A 200 -35.94 -18.01 43.00
CA TYR A 200 -37.25 -17.36 43.10
C TYR A 200 -38.27 -18.24 42.37
N THR A 201 -38.98 -19.03 43.17
CA THR A 201 -40.21 -19.72 42.78
C THR A 201 -41.34 -18.71 42.53
N SER A 202 -41.88 -18.78 41.30
CA SER A 202 -43.30 -18.64 40.96
C SER A 202 -44.09 -17.41 41.43
N ALA A 203 -44.40 -16.53 40.48
CA ALA A 203 -45.69 -15.84 40.46
C ALA A 203 -46.29 -15.97 39.06
N GLU A 204 -47.46 -16.61 39.04
CA GLU A 204 -48.30 -16.88 37.89
C GLU A 204 -48.70 -15.57 37.20
N PHE A 205 -48.28 -15.39 35.95
CA PHE A 205 -48.91 -14.41 35.07
C PHE A 205 -49.35 -15.15 33.81
N ARG A 206 -50.66 -15.36 33.71
CA ARG A 206 -51.34 -15.98 32.58
C ARG A 206 -51.83 -14.82 31.69
N PRO A 207 -51.14 -14.47 30.58
CA PRO A 207 -51.72 -13.55 29.62
C PRO A 207 -52.71 -14.34 28.77
N GLU A 208 -53.93 -13.82 28.74
CA GLU A 208 -55.02 -14.22 27.86
C GLU A 208 -54.55 -13.99 26.41
N VAL A 209 -54.29 -15.09 25.70
CA VAL A 209 -53.85 -15.06 24.29
C VAL A 209 -55.09 -14.88 23.43
N GLU A 210 -55.42 -13.62 23.13
CA GLU A 210 -56.30 -13.28 22.03
C GLU A 210 -55.59 -13.66 20.72
N ALA A 211 -56.18 -14.61 20.00
CA ALA A 211 -55.68 -15.08 18.71
C ALA A 211 -55.84 -13.97 17.65
N GLU A 212 -54.78 -13.20 17.41
CA GLU A 212 -54.70 -12.32 16.25
C GLU A 212 -54.59 -13.15 14.95
N PRO A 213 -55.47 -12.92 13.96
CA PRO A 213 -55.39 -13.61 12.69
C PRO A 213 -54.44 -12.89 11.71
N ALA A 214 -53.52 -13.67 11.12
CA ALA A 214 -53.14 -13.59 9.70
C ALA A 214 -52.46 -12.31 9.14
N LEU A 215 -51.36 -11.83 9.75
CA LEU A 215 -50.47 -10.82 9.12
C LEU A 215 -49.15 -11.36 8.54
N GLU A 216 -48.78 -12.63 8.80
CA GLU A 216 -47.50 -13.23 8.37
C GLU A 216 -47.34 -13.43 6.84
N VAL A 217 -48.41 -13.35 6.05
CA VAL A 217 -48.33 -13.55 4.59
C VAL A 217 -47.65 -12.37 3.87
N THR A 218 -47.66 -11.17 4.46
CA THR A 218 -47.16 -9.95 3.81
C THR A 218 -45.63 -9.78 3.86
N GLU A 219 -44.96 -10.34 4.86
CA GLU A 219 -43.51 -10.19 5.02
C GLU A 219 -42.73 -11.07 4.04
N ASN A 220 -43.20 -12.30 3.80
CA ASN A 220 -42.58 -13.22 2.85
C ASN A 220 -42.67 -12.72 1.40
N GLU A 221 -43.78 -12.08 1.01
CA GLU A 221 -43.89 -11.46 -0.31
C GLU A 221 -42.92 -10.28 -0.48
N ARG A 222 -42.73 -9.48 0.57
CA ARG A 222 -41.78 -8.35 0.56
C ARG A 222 -40.33 -8.84 0.44
N ILE A 223 -39.96 -9.88 1.18
CA ILE A 223 -38.62 -10.51 1.08
C ILE A 223 -38.39 -11.07 -0.33
N ASN A 224 -39.40 -11.68 -0.94
CA ASN A 224 -39.29 -12.21 -2.31
C ASN A 224 -39.12 -11.09 -3.34
N GLN A 225 -39.80 -9.96 -3.16
CA GLN A 225 -39.68 -8.79 -4.02
C GLN A 225 -38.29 -8.14 -3.91
N ASP A 226 -37.77 -7.96 -2.69
CA ASP A 226 -36.43 -7.42 -2.45
C ASP A 226 -35.35 -8.33 -3.06
N ASN A 227 -35.50 -9.65 -2.91
CA ASN A 227 -34.59 -10.63 -3.52
C ASN A 227 -34.62 -10.60 -5.05
N ALA A 228 -35.79 -10.36 -5.65
CA ALA A 228 -35.92 -10.22 -7.10
C ALA A 228 -35.23 -8.95 -7.61
N GLU A 229 -35.40 -7.83 -6.90
CA GLU A 229 -34.72 -6.57 -7.22
C GLU A 229 -33.20 -6.70 -7.11
N LEU A 230 -32.70 -7.33 -6.05
CA LEU A 230 -31.27 -7.53 -5.84
C LEU A 230 -30.63 -8.39 -6.95
N LYS A 231 -31.35 -9.41 -7.42
CA LYS A 231 -30.93 -10.23 -8.58
C LYS A 231 -30.88 -9.42 -9.87
N ALA A 232 -31.85 -8.54 -10.11
CA ALA A 232 -31.86 -7.66 -11.28
C ALA A 232 -30.69 -6.67 -11.25
N GLN A 233 -30.40 -6.07 -10.09
CA GLN A 233 -29.24 -5.18 -9.90
C GLN A 233 -27.90 -5.91 -10.16
N LEU A 234 -27.78 -7.16 -9.70
CA LEU A 234 -26.59 -7.98 -9.94
C LEU A 234 -26.39 -8.28 -11.44
N GLN A 235 -27.47 -8.62 -12.16
CA GLN A 235 -27.40 -8.85 -13.60
C GLN A 235 -27.00 -7.59 -14.37
N GLN A 236 -27.53 -6.42 -13.99
CA GLN A 236 -27.15 -5.15 -14.60
C GLN A 236 -25.66 -4.86 -14.41
N LEU A 237 -25.13 -5.03 -13.19
CA LEU A 237 -23.70 -4.86 -12.90
C LEU A 237 -22.80 -5.82 -13.70
N GLN A 238 -23.27 -7.04 -13.98
CA GLN A 238 -22.54 -7.99 -14.81
C GLN A 238 -22.48 -7.53 -16.27
N GLU A 239 -23.58 -7.01 -16.83
CA GLU A 239 -23.59 -6.50 -18.20
C GLU A 239 -22.77 -5.21 -18.33
N ASP A 240 -22.83 -4.31 -17.36
CA ASP A 240 -22.01 -3.09 -17.33
C ASP A 240 -20.50 -3.44 -17.31
N ASN A 241 -20.10 -4.43 -16.49
CA ASN A 241 -18.72 -4.94 -16.49
C ASN A 241 -18.31 -5.55 -17.84
N ARG A 242 -19.25 -6.24 -18.51
CA ARG A 242 -19.02 -6.80 -19.84
C ARG A 242 -18.81 -5.71 -20.88
N GLN A 243 -19.59 -4.63 -20.82
CA GLN A 243 -19.43 -3.45 -21.68
C GLN A 243 -18.10 -2.74 -21.44
N LEU A 244 -17.72 -2.55 -20.17
CA LEU A 244 -16.44 -1.92 -19.80
C LEU A 244 -15.25 -2.71 -20.35
N ARG A 245 -15.28 -4.06 -20.27
CA ARG A 245 -14.26 -4.94 -20.86
C ARG A 245 -14.19 -4.80 -22.39
N ARG A 246 -15.33 -4.67 -23.07
CA ARG A 246 -15.39 -4.43 -24.52
C ARG A 246 -14.78 -3.08 -24.88
N GLN A 247 -15.04 -2.03 -24.09
CA GLN A 247 -14.47 -0.70 -24.28
C GLN A 247 -12.94 -0.73 -24.10
N HIS A 248 -12.45 -1.34 -23.03
CA HIS A 248 -11.01 -1.48 -22.78
C HIS A 248 -10.29 -2.16 -23.96
N LYS A 249 -10.85 -3.25 -24.51
CA LYS A 249 -10.28 -3.92 -25.70
C LYS A 249 -10.24 -3.01 -26.92
N ARG A 250 -11.27 -2.17 -27.14
CA ARG A 250 -11.29 -1.19 -28.25
C ARG A 250 -10.20 -0.14 -28.08
N ASP A 251 -10.01 0.38 -26.87
CA ASP A 251 -9.02 1.41 -26.61
C ASP A 251 -7.59 0.86 -26.62
N GLU A 252 -7.38 -0.37 -26.16
CA GLU A 252 -6.11 -1.09 -26.30
C GLU A 252 -5.73 -1.29 -27.78
N HIS A 253 -6.70 -1.68 -28.62
CA HIS A 253 -6.49 -1.80 -30.06
C HIS A 253 -6.16 -0.45 -30.72
N LYS A 254 -6.83 0.64 -30.33
CA LYS A 254 -6.49 2.00 -30.80
C LYS A 254 -5.06 2.38 -30.40
N LEU A 255 -4.66 2.12 -29.16
CA LEU A 255 -3.31 2.41 -28.67
C LEU A 255 -2.25 1.61 -29.45
N GLN A 256 -2.53 0.34 -29.75
CA GLN A 256 -1.63 -0.48 -30.55
C GLN A 256 -1.50 0.05 -31.99
N LYS A 257 -2.59 0.52 -32.60
CA LYS A 257 -2.57 1.17 -33.92
C LYS A 257 -1.72 2.44 -33.91
N TYR A 258 -1.87 3.27 -32.87
CA TYR A 258 -1.06 4.49 -32.68
C TYR A 258 0.43 4.17 -32.53
N LYS A 259 0.79 3.18 -31.69
CA LYS A 259 2.18 2.71 -31.55
C LYS A 259 2.78 2.25 -32.88
N ARG A 260 2.01 1.50 -33.69
CA ARG A 260 2.45 1.06 -35.03
C ARG A 260 2.66 2.24 -35.99
N GLN A 261 1.78 3.24 -35.95
CA GLN A 261 1.89 4.45 -36.78
C GLN A 261 3.10 5.30 -36.39
N SER A 262 3.30 5.55 -35.09
CA SER A 262 4.46 6.27 -34.57
C SER A 262 5.79 5.57 -34.94
N LYS A 263 5.85 4.24 -34.82
CA LYS A 263 7.03 3.45 -35.23
C LYS A 263 7.34 3.57 -36.74
N ARG A 264 6.32 3.70 -37.59
CA ARG A 264 6.50 3.94 -39.03
C ARG A 264 7.05 5.35 -39.31
N GLN A 265 6.58 6.36 -38.59
CA GLN A 265 7.09 7.73 -38.71
C GLN A 265 8.56 7.83 -38.28
N LEU A 266 8.93 7.20 -37.16
CA LEU A 266 10.32 7.16 -36.70
C LEU A 266 11.26 6.48 -37.71
N LYS A 267 10.83 5.37 -38.32
CA LYS A 267 11.59 4.71 -39.40
C LYS A 267 11.71 5.57 -40.67
N GLY A 268 10.70 6.37 -40.98
CA GLY A 268 10.74 7.33 -42.08
C GLY A 268 11.78 8.43 -41.85
N ASN A 269 11.84 8.96 -40.62
CA ASN A 269 12.80 10.01 -40.26
C ASN A 269 14.25 9.51 -40.23
N GLY A 270 14.51 8.29 -39.74
CA GLY A 270 15.87 7.71 -39.76
C GLY A 270 16.44 7.59 -41.19
N ARG A 271 15.63 7.21 -42.18
CA ARG A 271 16.06 7.19 -43.59
C ARG A 271 16.39 8.59 -44.15
N LEU A 272 15.77 9.63 -43.62
CA LEU A 272 16.04 11.01 -44.02
C LEU A 272 17.37 11.49 -43.44
N GLU A 273 17.65 11.14 -42.18
CA GLU A 273 18.95 11.42 -41.54
C GLU A 273 20.10 10.67 -42.24
N ASP A 274 19.92 9.40 -42.58
CA ASP A 274 20.92 8.62 -43.33
C ASP A 274 21.21 9.25 -44.71
N LYS A 275 20.17 9.72 -45.41
CA LYS A 275 20.34 10.44 -46.69
C LYS A 275 21.05 11.78 -46.51
N LEU A 276 20.78 12.50 -45.42
CA LEU A 276 21.44 13.77 -45.10
C LEU A 276 22.92 13.56 -44.77
N GLN A 277 23.28 12.49 -44.06
CA GLN A 277 24.66 12.11 -43.79
C GLN A 277 25.41 11.70 -45.07
N LEU A 278 24.79 10.92 -45.94
CA LEU A 278 25.39 10.54 -47.22
C LEU A 278 25.67 11.77 -48.11
N ARG A 279 24.76 12.75 -48.10
CA ARG A 279 24.92 14.00 -48.84
C ARG A 279 26.05 14.86 -48.28
N LYS A 280 26.21 14.92 -46.94
CA LYS A 280 27.35 15.59 -46.29
C LYS A 280 28.69 14.94 -46.62
N GLN A 281 28.74 13.61 -46.76
CA GLN A 281 29.97 12.90 -47.17
C GLN A 281 30.34 13.17 -48.64
N HIS A 282 29.35 13.34 -49.53
CA HIS A 282 29.60 13.66 -50.93
C HIS A 282 29.81 15.16 -51.21
N SER A 283 29.53 16.04 -50.24
CA SER A 283 29.69 17.49 -50.38
C SER A 283 30.95 18.04 -49.73
N GLN A 284 31.96 17.22 -49.40
CA GLN A 284 33.30 17.75 -49.13
C GLN A 284 33.98 18.07 -50.46
N PRO A 285 34.19 19.35 -50.81
CA PRO A 285 34.95 19.69 -52.00
C PRO A 285 36.41 19.28 -51.78
N GLN A 286 36.98 18.68 -52.83
CA GLN A 286 38.42 18.49 -53.00
C GLN A 286 39.10 19.86 -53.03
N LEU A 287 39.34 20.46 -51.87
CA LEU A 287 40.26 21.58 -51.72
C LEU A 287 41.67 21.01 -51.64
N ILE A 288 42.17 20.78 -52.85
CA ILE A 288 43.53 21.01 -53.34
C ILE A 288 44.53 21.34 -52.22
N LYS A 289 45.47 20.41 -52.07
CA LYS A 289 46.76 20.60 -51.41
C LYS A 289 47.44 21.86 -51.94
N GLN A 290 47.61 22.86 -51.10
CA GLN A 290 48.68 23.84 -51.25
C GLN A 290 49.45 23.89 -49.93
N GLU A 291 50.55 23.17 -49.96
CA GLU A 291 51.55 23.02 -48.92
C GLU A 291 52.44 24.27 -48.94
N VAL A 292 52.32 25.13 -47.93
CA VAL A 292 53.24 26.24 -47.68
C VAL A 292 53.71 26.11 -46.24
N ALA A 293 55.03 25.98 -46.11
CA ALA A 293 55.75 25.83 -44.85
C ALA A 293 55.93 27.17 -44.11
N LEU A 294 56.19 27.03 -42.79
CA LEU A 294 56.66 28.01 -41.79
C LEU A 294 55.58 28.84 -41.05
N PRO A 295 55.87 29.36 -39.84
CA PRO A 295 56.66 28.81 -38.73
C PRO A 295 55.87 28.80 -37.40
N GLU A 296 56.49 28.21 -36.37
CA GLU A 296 56.07 28.17 -34.98
C GLU A 296 55.61 29.55 -34.45
N ALA A 297 54.39 29.60 -33.91
CA ALA A 297 53.91 30.73 -33.13
C ALA A 297 53.04 30.24 -31.97
N GLU A 298 53.45 30.66 -30.78
CA GLU A 298 52.82 30.47 -29.48
C GLU A 298 51.41 31.08 -29.41
N SER A 299 50.66 30.65 -28.39
CA SER A 299 49.37 31.17 -27.90
C SER A 299 48.08 30.51 -28.41
N THR A 300 47.69 29.43 -27.73
CA THR A 300 46.31 28.90 -27.72
C THR A 300 45.77 28.91 -26.29
N THR A 301 45.35 30.09 -25.79
CA THR A 301 44.62 30.21 -24.52
C THR A 301 43.29 30.97 -24.64
N THR A 302 42.98 31.58 -25.78
CA THR A 302 41.77 32.41 -25.95
C THR A 302 40.55 31.66 -26.53
N VAL A 303 40.76 30.58 -27.29
CA VAL A 303 39.64 29.82 -27.89
C VAL A 303 38.88 29.00 -26.84
N ASP A 304 39.56 28.54 -25.79
CA ASP A 304 38.96 27.67 -24.76
C ASP A 304 38.02 28.45 -23.81
N GLU A 305 38.29 29.74 -23.55
CA GLU A 305 37.39 30.58 -22.73
C GLU A 305 36.09 30.93 -23.47
N THR A 306 36.16 31.15 -24.78
CA THR A 306 35.00 31.51 -25.60
C THR A 306 34.03 30.34 -25.76
N VAL A 307 34.54 29.11 -25.86
CA VAL A 307 33.71 27.90 -25.90
C VAL A 307 33.10 27.62 -24.52
N LYS A 308 33.86 27.86 -23.44
CA LYS A 308 33.34 27.73 -22.06
C LYS A 308 32.24 28.74 -21.77
N SER A 309 32.30 29.97 -22.27
CA SER A 309 31.22 30.96 -22.09
C SER A 309 29.96 30.57 -22.87
N LEU A 310 30.10 30.14 -24.11
CA LEU A 310 28.96 29.68 -24.95
C LEU A 310 28.24 28.47 -24.35
N ILE A 311 28.98 27.52 -23.78
CA ILE A 311 28.39 26.36 -23.09
C ILE A 311 27.64 26.83 -21.83
N LYS A 312 28.21 27.76 -21.07
CA LYS A 312 27.60 28.28 -19.83
C LYS A 312 26.30 29.04 -20.10
N ASP A 313 26.26 29.81 -21.18
CA ASP A 313 25.06 30.54 -21.60
C ASP A 313 23.96 29.58 -22.09
N ALA A 314 24.32 28.54 -22.86
CA ALA A 314 23.36 27.52 -23.30
C ALA A 314 22.74 26.72 -22.14
N PHE A 315 23.51 26.45 -21.07
CA PHE A 315 22.97 25.81 -19.86
C PHE A 315 22.04 26.74 -19.08
N LYS A 316 22.36 28.03 -19.01
CA LYS A 316 21.55 29.04 -18.32
C LYS A 316 20.19 29.25 -18.99
N ASP A 317 20.18 29.31 -20.33
CA ASP A 317 18.95 29.41 -21.11
C ASP A 317 18.07 28.15 -20.96
N GLY A 318 18.69 26.97 -20.85
CA GLY A 318 17.99 25.72 -20.59
C GLY A 318 17.33 25.67 -19.20
N GLU A 319 18.02 26.18 -18.18
CA GLU A 319 17.51 26.23 -16.81
C GLU A 319 16.37 27.24 -16.67
N GLU A 320 16.48 28.42 -17.28
CA GLU A 320 15.39 29.40 -17.33
C GLU A 320 14.17 28.89 -18.11
N ALA A 321 14.37 28.21 -19.24
CA ALA A 321 13.28 27.60 -20.00
C ALA A 321 12.60 26.44 -19.23
N SER A 322 13.34 25.74 -18.38
CA SER A 322 12.80 24.71 -17.48
C SER A 322 11.98 25.35 -16.36
N ALA A 323 12.49 26.40 -15.73
CA ALA A 323 11.80 27.14 -14.67
C ALA A 323 10.49 27.76 -15.16
N ARG A 324 10.49 28.37 -16.36
CA ARG A 324 9.27 28.92 -16.99
C ARG A 324 8.21 27.85 -17.24
N ARG A 325 8.61 26.69 -17.76
CA ARG A 325 7.68 25.55 -17.97
C ARG A 325 7.12 25.02 -16.65
N HIS A 326 7.93 24.92 -15.61
CA HIS A 326 7.45 24.51 -14.29
C HIS A 326 6.45 25.52 -13.71
N GLN A 327 6.72 26.83 -13.85
CA GLN A 327 5.82 27.89 -13.40
C GLN A 327 4.49 27.88 -14.17
N GLU A 328 4.51 27.62 -15.47
CA GLU A 328 3.32 27.51 -16.32
C GLU A 328 2.46 26.29 -15.96
N VAL A 329 3.09 25.15 -15.62
CA VAL A 329 2.40 23.96 -15.11
C VAL A 329 1.75 24.25 -13.76
N MET A 330 2.46 24.92 -12.84
CA MET A 330 1.91 25.25 -11.52
C MET A 330 0.75 26.25 -11.60
N LYS A 331 0.82 27.22 -12.52
CA LYS A 331 -0.29 28.13 -12.82
C LYS A 331 -1.50 27.38 -13.36
N SER A 332 -1.30 26.49 -14.35
CA SER A 332 -2.37 25.65 -14.90
C SER A 332 -3.07 24.79 -13.84
N ILE A 333 -2.32 24.26 -12.85
CA ILE A 333 -2.89 23.49 -11.73
C ILE A 333 -3.73 24.37 -10.80
N SER A 334 -3.29 25.60 -10.53
CA SER A 334 -4.04 26.57 -9.71
C SER A 334 -5.36 26.99 -10.38
N ASP A 335 -5.32 27.29 -11.67
CA ASP A 335 -6.51 27.70 -12.43
C ASP A 335 -7.54 26.57 -12.48
N LEU A 336 -7.11 25.31 -12.63
CA LEU A 336 -7.99 24.14 -12.55
C LEU A 336 -8.66 23.96 -11.18
N ARG A 337 -8.00 24.40 -10.09
CA ARG A 337 -8.59 24.33 -8.74
C ARG A 337 -9.63 25.42 -8.51
N GLN A 338 -9.45 26.58 -9.13
CA GLN A 338 -10.42 27.68 -9.03
C GLN A 338 -11.68 27.41 -9.86
N THR A 339 -11.57 26.76 -11.02
CA THR A 339 -12.74 26.43 -11.85
C THR A 339 -13.65 25.36 -11.25
N HIS A 340 -13.15 24.53 -10.33
CA HIS A 340 -13.95 23.52 -9.63
C HIS A 340 -14.47 23.97 -8.26
N ALA A 341 -14.19 25.20 -7.84
CA ALA A 341 -14.72 25.79 -6.62
C ALA A 341 -16.02 26.58 -6.90
N GLU A 342 -17.02 25.94 -7.51
CA GLU A 342 -18.37 26.50 -7.54
C GLU A 342 -19.06 26.29 -6.17
N PRO A 343 -19.71 27.32 -5.60
CA PRO A 343 -20.30 27.23 -4.28
C PRO A 343 -21.62 26.46 -4.37
N SER A 344 -21.61 25.23 -3.83
CA SER A 344 -22.82 24.45 -3.56
C SER A 344 -23.62 25.09 -2.41
N ARG A 345 -24.24 26.24 -2.69
CA ARG A 345 -25.29 26.86 -1.89
C ARG A 345 -26.62 26.55 -2.57
N LYS A 346 -27.36 25.57 -2.03
CA LYS A 346 -28.83 25.53 -1.85
C LYS A 346 -29.30 24.08 -1.73
N ARG A 347 -29.61 23.66 -0.50
CA ARG A 347 -30.81 22.88 -0.11
C ARG A 347 -30.67 22.44 1.35
N ALA A 348 -30.85 23.38 2.26
CA ALA A 348 -31.37 23.05 3.59
C ALA A 348 -32.89 23.14 3.48
N ARG A 349 -33.55 22.00 3.26
CA ARG A 349 -34.99 21.86 3.50
C ARG A 349 -35.16 21.29 4.89
N SER A 350 -35.93 22.04 5.67
CA SER A 350 -36.59 21.70 6.92
C SER A 350 -37.05 20.24 7.00
N ASN A 351 -36.73 19.58 8.11
CA ASN A 351 -37.61 18.61 8.74
C ASN A 351 -37.54 18.85 10.25
N SER A 352 -38.46 19.69 10.71
CA SER A 352 -38.95 19.72 12.09
C SER A 352 -39.92 18.54 12.27
N LEU A 353 -39.69 17.67 13.25
CA LEU A 353 -40.73 16.92 13.97
C LEU A 353 -40.07 15.98 14.98
N GLY A 354 -40.54 16.03 16.24
CA GLY A 354 -40.28 15.01 17.25
C GLY A 354 -39.56 15.49 18.50
N ALA A 355 -40.16 16.44 19.22
CA ALA A 355 -39.85 16.66 20.63
C ALA A 355 -40.42 15.46 21.43
N PHE A 356 -39.55 14.61 21.97
CA PHE A 356 -39.92 13.67 23.01
C PHE A 356 -39.57 14.28 24.37
N HIS A 357 -40.61 14.53 25.16
CA HIS A 357 -40.53 14.79 26.59
C HIS A 357 -39.79 13.64 27.28
N THR A 358 -38.66 13.95 27.92
CA THR A 358 -38.16 13.15 29.04
C THR A 358 -38.65 13.82 30.32
N SER A 359 -39.62 13.17 30.95
CA SER A 359 -40.08 13.49 32.30
C SER A 359 -38.96 13.27 33.31
N ASP A 360 -38.72 14.31 34.10
CA ASP A 360 -37.93 14.27 35.33
C ASP A 360 -38.48 13.19 36.26
N HIS A 361 -37.62 12.26 36.68
CA HIS A 361 -37.85 11.44 37.85
C HIS A 361 -36.77 11.77 38.89
N ASP A 362 -37.19 12.57 39.86
CA ASP A 362 -36.49 12.85 41.12
C ASP A 362 -36.17 11.55 41.86
N ALA A 363 -34.90 11.38 42.23
CA ALA A 363 -34.44 10.36 43.17
C ALA A 363 -34.26 11.01 44.57
N PRO A 364 -34.86 10.47 45.64
CA PRO A 364 -34.70 11.03 46.97
C PRO A 364 -33.35 10.63 47.59
N ARG A 365 -32.61 11.65 48.03
CA ARG A 365 -31.46 11.53 48.93
C ARG A 365 -31.92 11.02 50.30
N HIS A 366 -31.59 9.79 50.65
CA HIS A 366 -31.60 9.37 52.05
C HIS A 366 -30.36 9.91 52.77
N GLY A 367 -30.61 10.74 53.78
CA GLY A 367 -29.63 11.25 54.71
C GLY A 367 -29.15 10.18 55.68
N LEU A 368 -27.84 10.15 55.89
CA LEU A 368 -27.20 9.56 57.05
C LEU A 368 -27.56 10.38 58.30
N HIS A 369 -28.08 9.70 59.32
CA HIS A 369 -27.94 10.13 60.71
C HIS A 369 -27.28 9.01 61.52
N GLN A 370 -26.63 9.49 62.58
CA GLN A 370 -25.64 8.89 63.49
C GLN A 370 -26.00 7.55 64.13
#